data_AF-A0A966EVZ7-F1
#
_entry.id   AF-A0A966EVZ7-F1
#
_cell.length_a   1.000
_cell.length_b   1.000
_cell.length_c   1.000
_cell.angle_alpha   90.00
_cell.angle_beta   90.00
_cell.angle_gamma   90.00
#
_symmetry.space_group_name_H-M   'P 1'
#
loop_
_entity.id
_entity.type
_entity.pdbx_description
1 polymer ?
#
loop_
_entity_poly.entity_id
_entity_poly.type
_entity_poly.pdbx_seq_one_letter_code
_entity_poly.pdbx_strand_id
1 'polypeptide(L)'
;MNLSRITKGLVLACALFGGHNISAEETVSGWYSSGSQAIAERRERLQSSEARNIILFIGDGMSIATISAARILAGQQAGGSGEQYRLSFEDFPHTALARTYNTDLQTPDSAGTMTAMATGVKSFVGAIGVDQRAVRNDCDSVAGHERPSLIELAGAAGLATGVVTTTRITHATPAALFAKSPERGWEVDSAMPSSARDAGCRDIARQLVE
;
A
#
# COMPACT_ATOMS: atom_id res chain seq x y z
N MET A 1 -12.27 -39.41 -10.93
CA MET A 1 -11.91 -39.47 -9.50
C MET A 1 -12.79 -38.48 -8.73
N ASN A 2 -13.27 -38.92 -7.57
CA ASN A 2 -14.46 -38.50 -6.81
C ASN A 2 -14.84 -37.01 -6.73
N LEU A 3 -16.10 -36.73 -7.08
CA LEU A 3 -16.87 -35.50 -6.90
C LEU A 3 -17.97 -35.67 -5.83
N SER A 4 -17.59 -36.05 -4.60
CA SER A 4 -18.55 -36.03 -3.48
C SER A 4 -17.86 -35.72 -2.16
N ARG A 5 -18.55 -34.94 -1.31
CA ARG A 5 -18.12 -34.24 -0.07
C ARG A 5 -17.62 -32.82 -0.42
N ILE A 6 -18.28 -31.72 -0.06
CA ILE A 6 -18.87 -31.38 1.23
C ILE A 6 -20.07 -30.45 1.02
N THR A 7 -21.27 -30.95 1.33
CA THR A 7 -22.43 -30.16 1.76
C THR A 7 -22.26 -29.88 3.25
N LYS A 8 -21.95 -28.64 3.66
CA LYS A 8 -22.23 -28.15 5.03
C LYS A 8 -22.46 -26.64 5.04
N GLY A 9 -23.71 -26.27 5.27
CA GLY A 9 -24.12 -25.17 6.15
C GLY A 9 -23.71 -23.75 5.75
N LEU A 10 -24.59 -23.08 5.02
CA LEU A 10 -24.70 -21.62 5.08
C LEU A 10 -25.26 -21.26 6.47
N VAL A 11 -24.39 -20.95 7.42
CA VAL A 11 -24.79 -20.23 8.63
C VAL A 11 -24.73 -18.75 8.28
N LEU A 12 -25.90 -18.16 8.06
CA LEU A 12 -26.08 -16.72 8.02
C LEU A 12 -25.84 -16.18 9.44
N ALA A 13 -24.59 -15.90 9.78
CA ALA A 13 -24.27 -15.07 10.92
C ALA A 13 -24.59 -13.63 10.53
N CYS A 14 -25.82 -13.21 10.81
CA CYS A 14 -26.16 -11.80 10.89
C CYS A 14 -25.35 -11.24 12.08
N ALA A 15 -24.13 -10.80 11.81
CA ALA A 15 -23.38 -9.99 12.75
C ALA A 15 -24.16 -8.69 12.91
N LEU A 16 -24.97 -8.64 13.97
CA LEU A 16 -25.46 -7.40 14.51
C LEU A 16 -24.22 -6.54 14.73
N PHE A 17 -24.05 -5.50 13.92
CA PHE A 17 -23.13 -4.42 14.20
C PHE A 17 -23.62 -3.81 15.52
N GLY A 18 -23.11 -4.33 16.63
CA GLY A 18 -23.32 -3.77 17.94
C GLY A 18 -22.89 -2.31 17.87
N GLY A 19 -23.83 -1.41 18.13
CA GLY A 19 -23.54 0.00 18.29
C GLY A 19 -22.35 0.14 19.23
N HIS A 20 -21.32 0.84 18.78
CA HIS A 20 -20.19 1.16 19.63
C HIS A 20 -20.77 2.00 20.79
N ASN A 21 -20.76 1.45 22.00
CA ASN A 21 -21.11 2.20 23.20
C ASN A 21 -20.10 3.33 23.33
N ILE A 22 -20.53 4.52 22.95
CA ILE A 22 -19.75 5.75 23.07
C ILE A 22 -19.82 6.16 24.54
N SER A 23 -18.67 6.11 25.21
CA SER A 23 -18.48 6.32 26.66
C SER A 23 -18.72 5.08 27.53
N ALA A 24 -17.81 4.11 27.46
CA ALA A 24 -17.50 3.33 28.64
C ALA A 24 -16.70 4.24 29.59
N GLU A 25 -17.19 4.44 30.81
CA GLU A 25 -16.51 5.23 31.84
C GLU A 25 -15.09 4.69 32.07
N GLU A 26 -14.07 5.56 31.99
CA GLU A 26 -12.67 5.18 32.16
C GLU A 26 -12.41 4.81 33.62
N THR A 27 -12.53 3.52 33.92
CA THR A 27 -12.32 2.96 35.26
C THR A 27 -11.08 2.10 35.29
N VAL A 28 -10.44 2.00 36.47
CA VAL A 28 -9.29 1.11 36.68
C VAL A 28 -9.62 -0.32 36.26
N SER A 29 -10.77 -0.85 36.68
CA SER A 29 -11.24 -2.19 36.30
C SER A 29 -11.48 -2.32 34.79
N GLY A 30 -12.00 -1.28 34.13
CA GLY A 30 -12.19 -1.23 32.69
C GLY A 30 -10.88 -1.38 31.92
N TRP A 31 -9.83 -0.65 32.32
CA TRP A 31 -8.49 -0.75 31.72
C TRP A 31 -7.89 -2.16 31.88
N TYR A 32 -7.99 -2.76 33.06
CA TYR A 32 -7.51 -4.12 33.30
C TYR A 32 -8.27 -5.16 32.46
N SER A 33 -9.60 -5.03 32.40
CA SER A 33 -10.45 -5.94 31.63
C SER A 33 -10.13 -5.87 30.14
N SER A 34 -10.04 -4.65 29.58
CA SER A 34 -9.68 -4.40 28.18
C SER A 34 -8.31 -4.99 27.83
N GLY A 35 -7.30 -4.77 28.68
CA GLY A 35 -5.96 -5.33 28.49
C GLY A 35 -5.94 -6.86 28.50
N SER A 36 -6.65 -7.48 29.45
CA SER A 36 -6.77 -8.95 29.54
C SER A 36 -7.42 -9.54 28.29
N GLN A 37 -8.51 -8.92 27.82
CA GLN A 37 -9.20 -9.33 26.61
C GLN A 37 -8.29 -9.23 25.37
N ALA A 38 -7.58 -8.11 25.20
CA ALA A 38 -6.69 -7.91 24.06
C ALA A 38 -5.56 -8.97 24.00
N ILE A 39 -5.08 -9.45 25.15
CA ILE A 39 -4.09 -10.54 25.22
C ILE A 39 -4.71 -11.87 24.79
N ALA A 40 -5.91 -12.17 25.26
CA ALA A 40 -6.62 -13.40 24.90
C ALA A 40 -6.88 -13.48 23.39
N GLU A 41 -7.41 -12.41 22.80
CA GLU A 41 -7.69 -12.31 21.35
C GLU A 41 -6.43 -12.48 20.49
N ARG A 42 -5.30 -11.90 20.91
CA ARG A 42 -4.02 -12.03 20.18
C ARG A 42 -3.47 -13.46 20.19
N ARG A 43 -3.72 -14.23 21.26
CA ARG A 43 -3.23 -15.60 21.39
C ARG A 43 -3.90 -16.55 20.39
N GLU A 44 -5.17 -16.33 20.07
CA GLU A 44 -5.96 -17.20 19.20
C GLU A 44 -5.68 -17.01 17.70
N ARG A 45 -5.11 -15.87 17.31
CA ARG A 45 -5.01 -15.41 15.91
C ARG A 45 -3.78 -15.90 15.14
N LEU A 46 -3.01 -16.84 15.71
CA LEU A 46 -1.81 -17.37 15.08
C LEU A 46 -2.12 -18.59 14.21
N GLN A 47 -2.68 -18.35 13.03
CA GLN A 47 -2.71 -19.35 11.95
C GLN A 47 -2.18 -18.74 10.66
N SER A 48 -1.18 -19.40 10.07
CA SER A 48 -0.66 -19.07 8.75
C SER A 48 -1.38 -19.93 7.72
N SER A 49 -1.97 -19.29 6.72
CA SER A 49 -2.48 -19.94 5.52
C SER A 49 -1.90 -19.24 4.30
N GLU A 50 -1.80 -19.96 3.19
CA GLU A 50 -1.39 -19.40 1.91
C GLU A 50 -2.36 -18.27 1.47
N ALA A 51 -1.81 -17.15 1.02
CA ALA A 51 -2.60 -16.00 0.59
C ALA A 51 -3.10 -16.18 -0.84
N ARG A 52 -4.43 -16.25 -1.03
CA ARG A 52 -5.06 -16.29 -2.37
C ARG A 52 -5.05 -14.92 -3.06
N ASN A 53 -5.15 -13.84 -2.29
CA ASN A 53 -5.24 -12.47 -2.79
C ASN A 53 -4.28 -11.58 -2.01
N ILE A 54 -3.69 -10.60 -2.68
CA ILE A 54 -2.83 -9.58 -2.07
C ILE A 54 -3.49 -8.23 -2.30
N ILE A 55 -3.74 -7.49 -1.22
CA ILE A 55 -4.25 -6.12 -1.27
C ILE A 55 -3.27 -5.23 -0.51
N LEU A 56 -2.72 -4.23 -1.21
CA LEU A 56 -1.79 -3.25 -0.66
C LEU A 56 -2.45 -1.88 -0.61
N PHE A 57 -2.70 -1.38 0.60
CA PHE A 57 -3.20 -0.01 0.83
C PHE A 57 -2.04 0.94 1.11
N ILE A 58 -1.91 1.99 0.29
CA ILE A 58 -0.88 3.01 0.44
C ILE A 58 -1.54 4.34 0.82
N GLY A 59 -1.29 4.79 2.05
CA GLY A 59 -1.57 6.17 2.47
C GLY A 59 -0.39 7.07 2.13
N ASP A 60 -0.43 7.72 0.96
CA ASP A 60 0.63 8.64 0.52
C ASP A 60 0.77 9.81 1.51
N GLY A 61 1.96 9.99 2.10
CA GLY A 61 2.20 10.98 3.16
C GLY A 61 1.56 10.68 4.53
N MET A 62 1.04 9.47 4.76
CA MET A 62 0.37 9.10 6.01
C MET A 62 1.37 8.75 7.13
N SER A 63 1.92 9.79 7.77
CA SER A 63 2.79 9.65 8.95
C SER A 63 2.05 9.10 10.18
N ILE A 64 2.79 8.69 11.21
CA ILE A 64 2.20 8.30 12.52
C ILE A 64 1.36 9.45 13.11
N ALA A 65 1.83 10.70 12.97
CA ALA A 65 1.07 11.86 13.41
C ALA A 65 -0.23 12.03 12.62
N THR A 66 -0.20 11.79 11.31
CA THR A 66 -1.38 11.81 10.44
C THR A 66 -2.40 10.74 10.87
N ILE A 67 -1.94 9.53 11.21
CA ILE A 67 -2.79 8.45 11.71
C ILE A 67 -3.49 8.86 13.02
N SER A 68 -2.73 9.36 14.00
CA SER A 68 -3.29 9.82 15.28
C SER A 68 -4.32 10.94 15.10
N ALA A 69 -4.02 11.93 14.25
CA ALA A 69 -4.94 13.03 13.96
C ALA A 69 -6.22 12.52 13.29
N ALA A 70 -6.10 11.62 12.30
CA ALA A 70 -7.25 11.02 11.62
C ALA A 70 -8.11 10.18 12.56
N ARG A 71 -7.49 9.40 13.47
CA ARG A 71 -8.20 8.64 14.50
C ARG A 71 -9.05 9.54 15.39
N ILE A 72 -8.46 10.60 15.94
CA ILE A 72 -9.15 11.54 16.83
C ILE A 72 -10.32 12.19 16.10
N LEU A 73 -10.08 12.70 14.89
CA LEU A 73 -11.11 13.32 14.07
C LEU A 73 -12.25 12.34 13.78
N ALA A 74 -11.95 11.11 13.36
CA ALA A 74 -12.95 10.10 13.05
C ALA A 74 -13.80 9.73 14.28
N GLY A 75 -13.16 9.59 15.45
CA GLY A 75 -13.87 9.33 16.70
C GLY A 75 -14.78 10.48 17.15
N GLN A 76 -14.35 11.72 16.95
CA GLN A 76 -15.17 12.91 17.22
C GLN A 76 -16.36 13.00 16.25
N GLN A 77 -16.15 12.71 14.98
CA GLN A 77 -17.23 12.64 13.98
C GLN A 77 -18.23 11.51 14.28
N ALA A 78 -17.78 10.44 14.92
CA ALA A 78 -18.64 9.37 15.41
C ALA A 78 -19.37 9.71 16.72
N GLY A 79 -19.10 10.88 17.34
CA GLY A 79 -19.75 11.34 18.58
C GLY A 79 -19.00 11.00 19.87
N GLY A 80 -17.80 10.41 19.79
CA GLY A 80 -16.93 10.13 20.93
C GLY A 80 -15.91 11.24 21.21
N SER A 81 -15.01 11.00 22.18
CA SER A 81 -13.93 11.95 22.49
C SER A 81 -12.87 12.04 21.38
N GLY A 82 -12.65 10.92 20.67
CA GLY A 82 -11.68 10.79 19.57
C GLY A 82 -10.57 9.80 19.88
N GLU A 83 -9.92 9.94 21.04
CA GLU A 83 -8.67 9.26 21.37
C GLU A 83 -8.79 7.73 21.45
N GLN A 84 -9.95 7.25 21.94
CA GLN A 84 -10.24 5.82 22.07
C GLN A 84 -10.71 5.18 20.76
N TYR A 85 -11.00 5.98 19.73
CA TYR A 85 -11.43 5.45 18.44
C TYR A 85 -10.29 4.65 17.80
N ARG A 86 -10.63 3.72 16.91
CA ARG A 86 -9.65 2.91 16.18
C ARG A 86 -10.00 2.96 14.71
N LEU A 87 -9.01 3.29 13.87
CA LEU A 87 -9.17 3.18 12.42
C LEU A 87 -9.17 1.71 12.04
N SER A 88 -9.83 1.35 10.94
CA SER A 88 -10.03 -0.06 10.53
C SER A 88 -8.72 -0.85 10.41
N PHE A 89 -7.64 -0.23 9.96
CA PHE A 89 -6.33 -0.88 9.82
C PHE A 89 -5.57 -1.02 11.14
N GLU A 90 -5.99 -0.35 12.22
CA GLU A 90 -5.33 -0.47 13.53
C GLU A 90 -5.64 -1.79 14.23
N ASP A 91 -6.70 -2.48 13.78
CA ASP A 91 -7.07 -3.82 14.24
C ASP A 91 -6.30 -4.94 13.55
N PHE A 92 -5.45 -4.60 12.57
CA PHE A 92 -4.59 -5.57 11.90
C PHE A 92 -3.68 -6.27 12.92
N PRO A 93 -3.47 -7.59 12.79
CA PRO A 93 -2.75 -8.40 13.79
C PRO A 93 -1.25 -8.11 13.83
N HIS A 94 -0.71 -7.50 12.77
CA HIS A 94 0.72 -7.28 12.60
C HIS A 94 1.01 -5.81 12.35
N THR A 95 2.09 -5.31 12.94
CA THR A 95 2.56 -3.94 12.80
C THR A 95 4.08 -3.96 12.70
N ALA A 96 4.62 -3.15 11.81
CA ALA A 96 6.05 -2.96 11.64
C ALA A 96 6.35 -1.48 11.35
N LEU A 97 7.60 -1.08 11.60
CA LEU A 97 8.12 0.20 11.16
C LEU A 97 8.96 0.00 9.90
N ALA A 98 8.79 0.89 8.92
CA ALA A 98 9.54 0.86 7.67
C ALA A 98 10.54 2.03 7.61
N ARG A 99 11.77 1.75 7.16
CA ARG A 99 12.79 2.78 6.88
C ARG A 99 12.64 3.27 5.44
N THR A 100 12.18 4.50 5.26
CA THR A 100 11.67 4.99 3.97
C THR A 100 12.67 5.72 3.08
N TYR A 101 13.91 5.97 3.54
CA TYR A 101 14.93 6.68 2.75
C TYR A 101 15.12 6.10 1.33
N ASN A 102 15.35 6.98 0.35
CA ASN A 102 15.80 6.62 -1.00
C ASN A 102 17.31 6.41 -1.00
N THR A 103 17.88 5.82 -2.04
CA THR A 103 19.33 5.55 -2.09
C THR A 103 20.20 6.81 -2.09
N ASP A 104 19.62 7.96 -2.48
CA ASP A 104 20.29 9.25 -2.62
C ASP A 104 19.74 10.34 -1.67
N LEU A 105 18.62 10.10 -0.98
CA LEU A 105 17.99 11.07 -0.07
C LEU A 105 17.44 10.43 1.21
N GLN A 106 17.68 11.10 2.34
CA GLN A 106 17.14 10.68 3.65
C GLN A 106 15.62 10.88 3.73
N THR A 107 15.15 12.05 3.27
CA THR A 107 13.72 12.33 3.09
C THR A 107 13.35 11.91 1.67
N PRO A 108 12.60 10.83 1.51
CA PRO A 108 12.31 10.27 0.20
C PRO A 108 11.21 11.05 -0.53
N ASP A 109 10.94 10.66 -1.78
CA ASP A 109 9.72 10.99 -2.51
C ASP A 109 8.84 9.75 -2.72
N SER A 110 7.62 9.95 -3.24
CA SER A 110 6.69 8.84 -3.54
C SER A 110 7.21 7.85 -4.59
N ALA A 111 8.05 8.29 -5.54
CA ALA A 111 8.53 7.43 -6.61
C ALA A 111 9.51 6.37 -6.10
N GLY A 112 10.59 6.79 -5.43
CA GLY A 112 11.58 5.84 -4.92
C GLY A 112 11.01 4.93 -3.84
N THR A 113 10.12 5.44 -2.97
CA THR A 113 9.45 4.64 -1.93
C THR A 113 8.50 3.60 -2.52
N MET A 114 7.67 3.98 -3.50
CA MET A 114 6.76 3.01 -4.10
C MET A 114 7.50 2.03 -5.01
N THR A 115 8.59 2.42 -5.67
CA THR A 115 9.49 1.47 -6.35
C THR A 115 10.03 0.43 -5.38
N ALA A 116 10.45 0.84 -4.18
CA ALA A 116 10.91 -0.10 -3.15
C ALA A 116 9.80 -1.07 -2.69
N MET A 117 8.57 -0.58 -2.49
CA MET A 117 7.43 -1.42 -2.10
C MET A 117 6.97 -2.35 -3.23
N ALA A 118 6.97 -1.87 -4.47
CA ALA A 118 6.48 -2.60 -5.63
C ALA A 118 7.47 -3.68 -6.08
N THR A 119 8.77 -3.41 -6.01
CA THR A 119 9.81 -4.27 -6.62
C THR A 119 10.70 -4.98 -5.60
N GLY A 120 10.66 -4.54 -4.33
CA GLY A 120 11.60 -4.98 -3.29
C GLY A 120 12.99 -4.33 -3.37
N VAL A 121 13.21 -3.40 -4.33
CA VAL A 121 14.52 -2.75 -4.55
C VAL A 121 14.41 -1.24 -4.31
N LYS A 122 15.21 -0.71 -3.39
CA LYS A 122 15.30 0.75 -3.18
C LYS A 122 15.93 1.43 -4.39
N SER A 123 15.46 2.63 -4.70
CA SER A 123 15.96 3.44 -5.80
C SER A 123 16.15 4.91 -5.38
N PHE A 124 16.52 5.74 -6.35
CA PHE A 124 16.76 7.18 -6.18
C PHE A 124 15.46 8.00 -6.26
N VAL A 125 15.54 9.28 -5.92
CA VAL A 125 14.40 10.21 -5.99
C VAL A 125 13.85 10.36 -7.41
N GLY A 126 12.54 10.23 -7.57
CA GLY A 126 11.89 10.32 -8.88
C GLY A 126 11.96 9.05 -9.73
N ALA A 127 12.62 7.99 -9.28
CA ALA A 127 12.68 6.71 -10.00
C ALA A 127 11.37 5.92 -9.92
N ILE A 128 10.89 5.44 -11.07
CA ILE A 128 9.70 4.61 -11.21
C ILE A 128 10.12 3.24 -11.74
N GLY A 129 10.04 2.20 -10.92
CA GLY A 129 10.24 0.81 -11.35
C GLY A 129 11.65 0.46 -11.84
N VAL A 130 12.65 1.30 -11.58
CA VAL A 130 14.07 1.07 -11.93
C VAL A 130 14.94 1.04 -10.68
N ASP A 131 16.06 0.33 -10.73
CA ASP A 131 17.03 0.29 -9.64
C ASP A 131 17.90 1.55 -9.56
N GLN A 132 18.76 1.60 -8.54
CA GLN A 132 19.60 2.74 -8.22
C GLN A 132 20.74 3.04 -9.21
N ARG A 133 20.95 2.19 -10.22
CA ARG A 133 22.01 2.37 -11.22
C ARG A 133 21.52 3.09 -12.47
N ALA A 134 20.19 3.16 -12.69
CA ALA A 134 19.66 4.10 -13.67
C ALA A 134 20.01 5.54 -13.26
N VAL A 135 20.08 6.43 -14.24
CA VAL A 135 20.43 7.83 -14.07
C VAL A 135 19.17 8.67 -14.23
N ARG A 136 18.89 9.52 -13.23
CA ARG A 136 17.70 10.37 -13.24
C ARG A 136 17.64 11.23 -14.49
N ASN A 137 16.47 11.26 -15.13
CA ASN A 137 16.20 12.04 -16.35
C ASN A 137 17.04 11.61 -17.59
N ASP A 138 17.60 10.39 -17.56
CA ASP A 138 18.34 9.78 -18.68
C ASP A 138 17.61 8.52 -19.17
N CYS A 139 17.00 8.61 -20.35
CA CYS A 139 16.21 7.53 -20.95
C CYS A 139 17.03 6.27 -21.19
N ASP A 140 18.26 6.40 -21.69
CA ASP A 140 19.07 5.27 -22.13
C ASP A 140 19.56 4.44 -20.93
N SER A 141 19.63 5.07 -19.76
CA SER A 141 20.02 4.42 -18.50
C SER A 141 18.96 3.47 -17.93
N VAL A 142 17.75 3.41 -18.49
CA VAL A 142 16.68 2.51 -18.01
C VAL A 142 16.98 1.07 -18.38
N ALA A 143 17.51 0.83 -19.57
CA ALA A 143 17.72 -0.50 -20.12
C ALA A 143 18.68 -1.32 -19.26
N GLY A 144 18.21 -2.47 -18.76
CA GLY A 144 18.96 -3.36 -17.87
C GLY A 144 18.82 -3.02 -16.37
N HIS A 145 18.13 -1.93 -16.06
CA HIS A 145 17.90 -1.44 -14.70
C HIS A 145 16.44 -1.51 -14.27
N GLU A 146 15.55 -1.99 -15.14
CA GLU A 146 14.15 -2.26 -14.83
C GLU A 146 14.00 -3.33 -13.74
N ARG A 147 13.02 -3.14 -12.87
CA ARG A 147 12.71 -4.09 -11.79
C ARG A 147 11.24 -4.52 -11.89
N PRO A 148 10.96 -5.83 -11.96
CA PRO A 148 9.58 -6.30 -12.02
C PRO A 148 8.84 -5.92 -10.74
N SER A 149 7.65 -5.37 -10.89
CA SER A 149 6.76 -5.02 -9.79
C SER A 149 5.94 -6.22 -9.33
N LEU A 150 5.33 -6.13 -8.15
CA LEU A 150 4.45 -7.17 -7.63
C LEU A 150 3.29 -7.48 -8.59
N ILE A 151 2.75 -6.47 -9.30
CA ILE A 151 1.64 -6.71 -10.23
C ILE A 151 2.12 -7.33 -11.54
N GLU A 152 3.32 -7.00 -12.02
CA GLU A 152 3.90 -7.69 -13.17
C GLU A 152 4.18 -9.16 -12.83
N LEU A 153 4.70 -9.43 -11.63
CA LEU A 153 4.90 -10.79 -11.13
C LEU A 153 3.57 -11.55 -10.97
N ALA A 154 2.54 -10.92 -10.41
CA ALA A 154 1.22 -11.51 -10.26
C ALA A 154 0.56 -11.79 -11.62
N GLY A 155 0.66 -10.86 -12.57
CA GLY A 155 0.16 -11.02 -13.94
C GLY A 155 0.88 -12.16 -14.67
N ALA A 156 2.21 -12.25 -14.54
CA ALA A 156 3.00 -13.35 -15.09
C ALA A 156 2.62 -14.72 -14.48
N ALA A 157 2.12 -14.73 -13.24
CA ALA A 157 1.58 -15.91 -12.58
C ALA A 157 0.11 -16.21 -12.94
N GLY A 158 -0.51 -15.44 -13.85
CA GLY A 158 -1.89 -15.63 -14.28
C GLY A 158 -2.95 -15.11 -13.31
N LEU A 159 -2.57 -14.27 -12.35
CA LEU A 159 -3.49 -13.63 -11.42
C LEU A 159 -4.08 -12.35 -12.02
N ALA A 160 -5.31 -12.03 -11.64
CA ALA A 160 -5.90 -10.72 -11.94
C ALA A 160 -5.19 -9.63 -11.12
N THR A 161 -4.91 -8.49 -11.77
CA THR A 161 -4.21 -7.35 -11.17
C THR A 161 -5.06 -6.08 -11.31
N GLY A 162 -4.81 -5.09 -10.45
CA GLY A 162 -5.53 -3.83 -10.48
C GLY A 162 -4.86 -2.75 -9.65
N VAL A 163 -5.04 -1.50 -10.07
CA VAL A 163 -4.52 -0.31 -9.39
C VAL A 163 -5.68 0.66 -9.18
N VAL A 164 -5.89 1.09 -7.95
CA VAL A 164 -6.93 2.06 -7.58
C VAL A 164 -6.26 3.21 -6.84
N THR A 165 -6.56 4.44 -7.24
CA THR A 165 -5.96 5.63 -6.66
C THR A 165 -6.93 6.81 -6.74
N THR A 166 -6.75 7.79 -5.85
CA THR A 166 -7.40 9.11 -5.91
C THR A 166 -6.55 10.14 -6.65
N THR A 167 -5.31 9.80 -7.00
CA THR A 167 -4.41 10.63 -7.80
C THR A 167 -4.61 10.37 -9.30
N ARG A 168 -3.84 11.04 -10.16
CA ARG A 168 -3.72 10.60 -11.55
C ARG A 168 -3.15 9.18 -11.58
N ILE A 169 -3.65 8.31 -12.46
CA ILE A 169 -3.12 6.96 -12.60
C ILE A 169 -1.63 6.92 -13.00
N THR A 170 -1.14 8.01 -13.60
CA THR A 170 0.25 8.26 -13.98
C THR A 170 1.11 8.87 -12.87
N HIS A 171 0.52 9.23 -11.72
CA HIS A 171 1.28 9.73 -10.58
C HIS A 171 2.26 8.67 -10.07
N ALA A 172 3.34 9.09 -9.40
CA ALA A 172 4.43 8.19 -9.02
C ALA A 172 4.00 6.90 -8.30
N THR A 173 3.08 7.01 -7.34
CA THR A 173 2.62 5.88 -6.52
C THR A 173 1.91 4.80 -7.35
N PRO A 174 0.85 5.09 -8.13
CA PRO A 174 0.30 4.09 -9.04
C PRO A 174 1.28 3.68 -10.15
N ALA A 175 2.05 4.63 -10.71
CA ALA A 175 2.96 4.36 -11.83
C ALA A 175 4.05 3.33 -11.51
N ALA A 176 4.60 3.32 -10.30
CA ALA A 176 5.63 2.35 -9.89
C ALA A 176 5.17 0.88 -9.93
N LEU A 177 3.86 0.63 -10.08
CA LEU A 177 3.32 -0.70 -10.28
C LEU A 177 3.42 -1.17 -11.74
N PHE A 178 3.38 -0.29 -12.75
CA PHE A 178 3.31 -0.71 -14.15
C PHE A 178 4.36 -0.08 -15.07
N ALA A 179 4.95 1.05 -14.70
CA ALA A 179 5.89 1.79 -15.53
C ALA A 179 7.35 1.59 -15.08
N LYS A 180 8.26 1.85 -16.02
CA LYS A 180 9.72 1.96 -15.87
C LYS A 180 10.12 3.35 -16.39
N SER A 181 10.50 4.25 -15.49
CA SER A 181 10.91 5.62 -15.85
C SER A 181 12.00 6.13 -14.92
N PRO A 182 13.04 6.81 -15.44
CA PRO A 182 14.07 7.44 -14.63
C PRO A 182 13.61 8.79 -14.07
N GLU A 183 12.42 9.27 -14.44
CA GLU A 183 11.85 10.53 -13.97
C GLU A 183 10.33 10.44 -13.88
N ARG A 184 9.81 10.54 -12.64
CA ARG A 184 8.38 10.53 -12.32
C ARG A 184 7.57 11.63 -13.03
N GLY A 185 8.23 12.72 -13.43
CA GLY A 185 7.59 13.82 -14.17
C GLY A 185 7.19 13.48 -15.60
N TRP A 186 7.70 12.37 -16.18
CA TRP A 186 7.37 11.93 -17.54
C TRP A 186 5.99 11.26 -17.61
N GLU A 187 4.97 11.89 -17.01
CA GLU A 187 3.60 11.38 -16.97
C GLU A 187 2.95 11.33 -18.36
N VAL A 188 3.31 12.28 -19.22
CA VAL A 188 2.85 12.44 -20.61
C VAL A 188 4.03 12.84 -21.50
N ASP A 189 3.91 12.62 -22.80
CA ASP A 189 4.94 12.93 -23.80
C ASP A 189 5.38 14.40 -23.79
N SER A 190 4.46 15.35 -23.57
CA SER A 190 4.77 16.78 -23.50
C SER A 190 5.61 17.17 -22.28
N ALA A 191 5.69 16.30 -21.26
CA ALA A 191 6.54 16.48 -20.08
C ALA A 191 7.94 15.87 -20.26
N MET A 192 8.19 15.18 -21.38
CA MET A 192 9.48 14.57 -21.68
C MET A 192 10.40 15.51 -22.46
N PRO A 193 11.71 15.50 -22.17
CA PRO A 193 12.69 16.18 -23.03
C PRO A 193 12.66 15.58 -24.45
N SER A 194 12.97 16.37 -25.46
CA SER A 194 13.03 15.88 -26.85
C SER A 194 13.99 14.72 -26.99
N SER A 195 15.15 14.77 -26.34
CA SER A 195 16.13 13.69 -26.33
C SER A 195 15.56 12.34 -25.88
N ALA A 196 14.70 12.32 -24.85
CA ALA A 196 14.07 11.08 -24.39
C ALA A 196 13.01 10.57 -25.39
N ARG A 197 12.25 11.47 -26.01
CA ARG A 197 11.28 11.10 -27.05
C ARG A 197 11.97 10.57 -28.31
N ASP A 198 13.05 11.21 -28.72
CA ASP A 198 13.85 10.84 -29.88
C ASP A 198 14.59 9.50 -29.64
N ALA A 199 14.98 9.21 -28.40
CA ALA A 199 15.52 7.92 -27.97
C ALA A 199 14.46 6.80 -27.87
N GLY A 200 13.18 7.12 -28.08
CA GLY A 200 12.08 6.14 -28.07
C GLY A 200 11.56 5.79 -26.67
N CYS A 201 11.93 6.54 -25.62
CA CYS A 201 11.30 6.35 -24.31
C CYS A 201 9.79 6.60 -24.39
N ARG A 202 9.07 5.82 -23.60
CA ARG A 202 7.61 5.92 -23.48
C ARG A 202 7.29 6.69 -22.19
N ASP A 203 6.42 7.68 -22.29
CA ASP A 203 5.83 8.31 -21.10
C ASP A 203 5.01 7.31 -20.28
N ILE A 204 4.72 7.65 -19.02
CA ILE A 204 4.01 6.77 -18.10
C ILE A 204 2.60 6.46 -18.61
N ALA A 205 1.90 7.41 -19.25
CA ALA A 205 0.55 7.17 -19.78
C ALA A 205 0.57 6.11 -20.89
N ARG A 206 1.56 6.12 -21.79
CA ARG A 206 1.75 5.06 -22.78
C ARG A 206 2.08 3.71 -22.15
N GLN A 207 2.96 3.68 -21.17
CA GLN A 207 3.32 2.44 -20.46
C GLN A 207 2.15 1.79 -19.71
N LEU A 208 1.10 2.56 -19.37
CA LEU A 208 -0.11 2.01 -18.76
C LEU A 208 -0.93 1.13 -19.72
N VAL A 209 -0.89 1.42 -21.03
CA VAL A 209 -1.79 0.84 -22.03
C VAL A 209 -1.09 -0.03 -23.08
N GLU A 210 0.23 -0.03 -23.11
CA GLU A 210 1.09 -0.76 -24.07
C GLU A 210 1.98 -1.83 -23.42
#